data_AF-A0A3D8P6I3-F1
#
_entry.id   AF-A0A3D8P6I3-F1
#
_cell.length_a   1.000
_cell.length_b   1.000
_cell.length_c   1.000
_cell.angle_alpha   90.00
_cell.angle_beta   90.00
_cell.angle_gamma   90.00
#
_symmetry.space_group_name_H-M   'P 1'
#
loop_
_entity.id
_entity.type
_entity.pdbx_description
1 polymer ?
#
loop_
_entity_poly.entity_id
_entity_poly.type
_entity_poly.pdbx_seq_one_letter_code
_entity_poly.pdbx_strand_id
1 'polypeptide(L)' 'MDSDPIVITGAARTPMGGFQGDLAGVEAAVLGATAIRAALGGLDPQ' A
#
# COMPACT_ATOMS: atom_id res chain seq x y z
N MET A 1 -8.42 -13.45 -30.05
CA MET A 1 -7.87 -12.68 -28.92
C MET A 1 -8.83 -12.84 -27.77
N ASP A 2 -8.55 -13.76 -26.85
CA ASP A 2 -9.17 -13.69 -25.53
C ASP A 2 -8.51 -12.53 -24.78
N SER A 3 -9.33 -11.63 -24.25
CA SER A 3 -8.87 -10.49 -23.46
C SER A 3 -8.76 -10.94 -22.01
N ASP A 4 -7.54 -11.15 -21.51
CA ASP A 4 -7.32 -11.33 -20.08
C ASP A 4 -7.58 -9.99 -19.35
N PRO A 5 -8.63 -9.88 -18.52
CA PRO A 5 -9.02 -8.60 -17.94
C PRO A 5 -8.05 -8.19 -16.82
N ILE A 6 -7.39 -7.03 -17.00
CA ILE A 6 -6.63 -6.38 -15.93
C ILE A 6 -7.60 -5.69 -14.97
N VAL A 7 -7.62 -6.12 -13.70
CA VAL A 7 -8.51 -5.59 -12.67
C VAL A 7 -7.75 -5.17 -11.42
N ILE A 8 -8.22 -4.10 -10.75
CA ILE A 8 -7.68 -3.65 -9.46
C ILE A 8 -8.46 -4.34 -8.35
N THR A 9 -7.83 -5.30 -7.67
CA THR A 9 -8.45 -6.11 -6.61
C THR A 9 -8.27 -5.54 -5.20
N GLY A 10 -7.35 -4.58 -5.03
CA GLY A 10 -7.08 -3.93 -3.76
C GLY A 10 -6.26 -2.66 -3.94
N ALA A 11 -6.58 -1.63 -3.15
CA ALA A 11 -5.84 -0.38 -3.13
C ALA A 11 -5.92 0.24 -1.73
N ALA A 12 -4.77 0.63 -1.19
CA ALA A 12 -4.68 1.29 0.09
C ALA A 12 -3.54 2.31 0.08
N ARG A 13 -3.60 3.25 1.04
CA ARG A 13 -2.53 4.21 1.29
C ARG A 13 -2.37 4.44 2.77
N THR A 14 -1.19 4.93 3.17
CA THR A 14 -1.00 5.51 4.50
C THR A 14 -1.61 6.93 4.57
N PRO A 15 -1.85 7.47 5.77
CA PRO A 15 -2.03 8.90 5.97
C PRO A 15 -0.84 9.71 5.45
N MET A 16 -1.08 10.98 5.08
CA MET A 16 0.01 11.90 4.72
C MET A 16 0.48 12.63 5.98
N GLY A 17 1.80 12.64 6.23
CA GLY A 17 2.37 13.16 7.48
C GLY A 17 2.75 14.64 7.48
N GLY A 18 2.42 15.42 6.44
CA GLY A 18 2.91 16.80 6.29
C GLY A 18 4.44 16.92 6.21
N PHE A 19 4.96 18.09 5.87
CA PHE A 19 6.41 18.32 5.90
C PHE A 19 6.90 18.40 7.34
N GLN A 20 7.83 17.52 7.72
CA GLN A 20 8.35 17.40 9.09
C GLN A 20 7.26 17.15 10.17
N GLY A 21 6.12 16.52 9.81
CA GLY A 21 5.06 16.19 10.76
C GLY A 21 5.12 14.75 11.27
N ASP A 22 3.96 14.17 11.59
CA ASP A 22 3.81 12.95 12.41
C ASP A 22 4.53 11.70 11.87
N LEU A 23 4.81 11.65 10.56
CA LEU A 23 5.50 10.52 9.91
C LEU A 23 6.96 10.82 9.55
N ALA A 24 7.50 11.98 9.92
CA ALA A 24 8.83 12.42 9.49
C ALA A 24 9.98 11.50 9.94
N GLY A 25 9.81 10.83 11.09
CA GLY A 25 10.78 9.87 11.62
C GLY A 25 10.58 8.43 11.16
N VAL A 26 9.55 8.14 10.35
CA VAL A 26 9.25 6.78 9.91
C VAL A 26 10.01 6.45 8.64
N GLU A 27 10.70 5.31 8.61
CA GLU A 27 11.37 4.86 7.39
C GLU A 27 10.37 4.63 6.25
N ALA A 28 10.77 5.02 5.04
CA ALA A 28 9.94 4.86 3.85
C ALA A 28 9.51 3.40 3.63
N ALA A 29 10.40 2.44 3.93
CA ALA A 29 10.10 1.01 3.81
C ALA A 29 8.94 0.58 4.72
N VAL A 30 8.85 1.14 5.94
CA VAL A 30 7.77 0.85 6.88
C VAL A 30 6.43 1.38 6.36
N LEU A 31 6.41 2.59 5.79
CA LEU A 31 5.21 3.17 5.19
C LEU A 31 4.73 2.35 3.98
N GLY A 32 5.66 1.94 3.11
CA GLY A 32 5.37 1.07 1.97
C GLY A 32 4.83 -0.29 2.38
N ALA A 33 5.48 -0.95 3.35
CA ALA A 33 5.02 -2.23 3.87
C ALA A 33 3.62 -2.13 4.51
N THR A 34 3.32 -1.02 5.20
CA THR A 34 2.00 -0.76 5.78
C THR A 34 0.94 -0.64 4.69
N ALA A 35 1.22 0.14 3.63
CA ALA A 35 0.30 0.29 2.50
C ALA A 35 0.05 -1.05 1.77
N ILE A 36 1.09 -1.83 1.52
CA ILE A 36 0.99 -3.14 0.85
C ILE A 36 0.16 -4.12 1.69
N ARG A 37 0.42 -4.24 2.99
CA ARG A 37 -0.36 -5.10 3.89
C ARG A 37 -1.84 -4.73 3.90
N ALA A 38 -2.15 -3.42 3.92
CA ALA A 38 -3.52 -2.94 3.85
C ALA A 38 -4.18 -3.24 2.50
N ALA A 39 -3.45 -3.10 1.38
CA ALA A 39 -3.96 -3.40 0.05
C ALA A 39 -4.24 -4.91 -0.14
N LEU A 40 -3.45 -5.78 0.50
CA LEU A 40 -3.66 -7.23 0.49
C LEU A 40 -4.86 -7.67 1.32
N GLY A 41 -5.25 -6.94 2.38
CA GLY A 41 -6.47 -7.25 3.16
C GLY A 41 -6.53 -8.65 3.77
N GLY A 42 -5.38 -9.29 4.04
CA GLY A 42 -5.29 -10.66 4.56
C GLY A 42 -5.05 -11.75 3.50
N LEU A 43 -4.87 -11.37 2.23
CA LEU A 43 -4.40 -12.27 1.18
C LEU A 43 -2.97 -12.75 1.46
N ASP A 44 -2.72 -14.03 1.18
CA ASP A 44 -1.41 -14.67 1.32
C ASP A 44 -0.51 -14.33 0.12
N PRO A 45 0.65 -13.68 0.31
CA PRO A 45 1.50 -13.19 -0.78
C PRO A 45 2.49 -14.23 -1.33
N GLN A 46 2.08 -15.51 -1.40
CA GLN A 46 2.94 -16.66 -1.76
C GLN A 46 3.89 -16.41 -2.93
#